data_AF-A0A926IW93-F1
#
_entry.id   AF-A0A926IW93-F1
#
_cell.length_a   1.000
_cell.length_b   1.000
_cell.length_c   1.000
_cell.angle_alpha   90.00
_cell.angle_beta   90.00
_cell.angle_gamma   90.00
#
_symmetry.space_group_name_H-M   'P 1'
#
loop_
_entity.id
_entity.type
_entity.pdbx_description
1 polymer ?
#
loop_
_entity_poly.entity_id
_entity_poly.type
_entity_poly.pdbx_seq_one_letter_code
_entity_poly.pdbx_strand_id
1 'polypeptide(L)'
;MASLVDTAVSLVDHLSAEMAKLREAGTYKEELVLQSPQDARVRVGGREVVMLTSNNYLGFANHPRVREAQKKAVDRWGAGLASVRFICGTLELHKELEAEIAAFFGREDAILYMSCWNAN
;
A
#
# COMPACT_ATOMS: atom_id res chain seq x y z
N MET A 1 16.14 44.54 31.55
CA MET A 1 15.56 43.18 31.69
C MET A 1 15.32 42.64 30.29
N ALA A 2 16.34 41.99 29.71
CA ALA A 2 16.24 41.37 28.39
C ALA A 2 15.37 40.12 28.49
N SER A 3 14.27 40.12 27.75
CA SER A 3 13.28 39.04 27.67
C SER A 3 13.90 37.80 27.03
N LEU A 4 14.16 36.77 27.84
CA LEU A 4 14.57 35.41 27.46
C LEU A 4 13.40 34.62 26.84
N VAL A 5 12.69 35.22 25.89
CA VAL A 5 11.58 34.55 25.20
C VAL A 5 12.06 34.15 23.82
N ASP A 6 12.18 32.83 23.67
CA ASP A 6 12.09 32.05 22.44
C ASP A 6 13.39 31.62 21.74
N THR A 7 14.07 30.63 22.34
CA THR A 7 15.14 29.83 21.70
C THR A 7 14.65 28.47 21.21
N ALA A 8 13.34 28.20 21.27
CA ALA A 8 12.77 26.96 20.77
C ALA A 8 12.56 27.10 19.25
N VAL A 9 13.45 26.53 18.45
CA VAL A 9 13.16 26.28 17.03
C VAL A 9 11.88 25.48 16.98
N SER A 10 10.87 25.98 16.27
CA SER A 10 9.60 25.26 16.19
C SER A 10 9.83 23.91 15.48
N LEU A 11 9.00 22.91 15.80
CA LEU A 11 9.04 21.64 15.07
C LEU A 11 8.94 21.86 13.55
N VAL A 12 8.13 22.84 13.12
CA VAL A 12 7.96 23.19 11.70
C VAL A 12 9.25 23.75 11.10
N ASP A 13 9.97 24.62 11.80
CA ASP A 13 11.24 25.18 11.33
C ASP A 13 12.31 24.09 11.24
N HIS A 14 12.36 23.20 12.24
CA HIS A 14 13.27 22.05 12.23
C HIS A 14 12.99 21.12 11.04
N LEU A 15 11.72 20.72 10.84
CA LEU A 15 11.33 19.87 9.71
C LEU A 15 11.60 20.56 8.37
N SER A 16 11.39 21.87 8.27
CA SER A 16 11.66 22.63 7.04
C SER A 16 13.16 22.64 6.70
N ALA A 17 14.02 22.82 7.72
CA ALA A 17 15.47 22.74 7.55
C ALA A 17 15.94 21.34 7.12
N GLU A 18 15.40 20.27 7.74
CA GLU A 18 15.71 18.89 7.34
C GLU A 18 15.25 18.59 5.90
N MET A 19 14.08 19.08 5.50
CA MET A 19 13.58 18.95 4.14
C MET A 19 14.46 19.69 3.12
N ALA A 20 14.98 20.86 3.47
CA ALA A 20 15.94 21.58 2.63
C ALA A 20 17.25 20.77 2.45
N LYS A 21 17.78 20.16 3.52
CA LYS A 21 18.96 19.28 3.45
C LYS A 21 18.72 18.07 2.54
N LEU A 22 17.54 17.43 2.61
CA LEU A 22 17.20 16.32 1.71
C LEU A 22 17.16 16.75 0.25
N ARG A 23 16.68 17.97 -0.03
CA ARG A 23 16.65 18.53 -1.39
C ARG A 23 18.06 18.83 -1.90
N GLU A 24 18.89 19.48 -1.08
CA GLU A 24 20.29 19.76 -1.40
C GLU A 24 21.09 18.48 -1.66
N ALA A 25 20.86 17.43 -0.85
CA ALA A 25 21.49 16.12 -1.00
C ALA A 25 20.94 15.29 -2.17
N GLY A 26 19.87 15.72 -2.84
CA GLY A 26 19.21 14.94 -3.91
C GLY A 26 18.52 13.66 -3.43
N THR A 27 18.32 13.50 -2.12
CA THR A 27 17.65 12.33 -1.52
C THR A 27 16.17 12.58 -1.24
N TYR A 28 15.69 13.80 -1.49
CA TYR A 28 14.28 14.12 -1.44
C TYR A 28 13.52 13.33 -2.50
N LYS A 29 12.51 12.56 -2.07
CA LYS A 29 11.70 11.72 -2.96
C LYS A 29 10.44 12.46 -3.36
N GLU A 30 10.19 12.51 -4.65
CA GLU A 30 8.92 12.97 -5.19
C GLU A 30 8.12 11.77 -5.70
N GLU A 31 6.80 11.88 -5.60
CA GLU A 31 5.90 10.83 -6.06
C GLU A 31 5.72 10.90 -7.58
N LEU A 32 5.81 9.74 -8.22
CA LEU A 32 5.54 9.62 -9.64
C LEU A 32 4.06 9.26 -9.85
N VAL A 33 3.27 10.22 -10.36
CA VAL A 33 1.83 10.03 -10.57
C VAL A 33 1.57 9.18 -11.81
N LEU A 34 1.04 7.97 -11.60
CA LEU A 34 0.58 7.07 -12.65
C LEU A 34 -0.78 7.53 -13.20
N GLN A 35 -0.91 7.53 -14.53
CA GLN A 35 -2.11 7.95 -15.28
C GLN A 35 -2.74 6.80 -16.06
N SER A 36 -2.37 5.56 -15.73
CA SER A 36 -2.91 4.32 -16.29
C SER A 36 -2.94 3.24 -15.20
N PRO A 37 -3.65 2.12 -15.42
CA PRO A 37 -3.46 0.92 -14.61
C PRO A 37 -1.99 0.46 -14.62
N GLN A 38 -1.61 -0.31 -13.59
CA GLN A 38 -0.27 -0.90 -13.50
C GLN A 38 -0.10 -2.02 -14.52
N ASP A 39 0.95 -1.93 -15.35
CA ASP A 39 1.27 -2.89 -16.41
C ASP A 39 2.73 -2.74 -16.85
N ALA A 40 3.20 -3.57 -17.79
CA ALA A 40 4.55 -3.45 -18.38
C ALA A 40 4.78 -2.09 -19.06
N ARG A 41 3.72 -1.45 -19.54
CA ARG A 41 3.71 -0.08 -20.06
C ARG A 41 2.70 0.75 -19.29
N VAL A 42 3.12 1.93 -18.83
CA VAL A 42 2.27 2.84 -18.07
C VAL A 42 2.33 4.25 -18.62
N ARG A 43 1.33 5.07 -18.31
CA ARG A 43 1.34 6.50 -18.62
C ARG A 43 1.77 7.30 -17.40
N VAL A 44 2.78 8.15 -17.55
CA VAL A 44 3.31 9.05 -16.52
C VAL A 44 3.68 10.37 -17.17
N GLY A 45 3.26 11.50 -16.59
CA GLY A 45 3.58 12.83 -17.12
C GLY A 45 3.13 13.01 -18.58
N GLY A 46 1.99 12.43 -18.94
CA GLY A 46 1.41 12.53 -20.29
C GLY A 46 2.03 11.59 -21.34
N ARG A 47 3.09 10.85 -21.03
CA ARG A 47 3.78 9.94 -21.96
C ARG A 47 3.67 8.48 -21.54
N GLU A 48 3.76 7.58 -22.53
CA GLU A 48 3.86 6.14 -22.28
C GLU A 48 5.32 5.75 -22.02
N VAL A 49 5.57 4.96 -20.98
CA VAL A 49 6.90 4.48 -20.57
C VAL A 49 6.85 3.00 -20.20
N VAL A 50 7.99 2.32 -20.27
CA VAL A 50 8.14 0.94 -19.78
C VAL A 50 8.34 0.96 -18.26
N MET A 51 7.57 0.18 -17.51
CA MET A 51 7.65 0.08 -16.06
C MET A 51 8.63 -1.04 -15.65
N LEU A 52 9.83 -0.65 -15.20
CA LEU A 52 10.88 -1.59 -14.76
C LEU A 52 11.09 -1.60 -13.23
N THR A 53 10.29 -0.84 -12.48
CA THR A 53 10.46 -0.61 -11.04
C THR A 53 9.20 -0.95 -10.24
N SER A 54 8.44 -1.95 -10.70
CA SER A 54 7.25 -2.44 -9.99
C SER A 54 7.47 -3.83 -9.40
N ASN A 55 6.67 -4.18 -8.40
CA ASN A 55 6.63 -5.54 -7.83
C ASN A 55 5.61 -6.44 -8.55
N ASN A 56 5.15 -6.06 -9.75
CA ASN A 56 4.12 -6.79 -10.50
C ASN A 56 4.73 -7.94 -11.33
N TYR A 57 5.47 -8.83 -10.67
CA TYR A 57 6.32 -9.84 -11.33
C TYR A 57 5.56 -10.76 -12.29
N LEU A 58 4.32 -11.13 -11.96
CA LEU A 58 3.48 -12.04 -12.76
C LEU A 58 2.43 -11.30 -13.60
N GLY A 59 2.40 -9.96 -13.57
CA GLY A 59 1.41 -9.18 -14.33
C GLY A 59 -0.01 -9.21 -13.76
N PHE A 60 -0.21 -9.64 -12.51
CA PHE A 60 -1.55 -9.81 -11.94
C PHE A 60 -2.21 -8.52 -11.44
N ALA A 61 -1.47 -7.42 -11.25
CA ALA A 61 -2.01 -6.17 -10.72
C ALA A 61 -3.22 -5.61 -11.53
N ASN A 62 -3.26 -5.83 -12.85
CA ASN A 62 -4.36 -5.39 -13.73
C ASN A 62 -4.97 -6.55 -14.52
N HIS A 63 -4.72 -7.80 -14.12
CA HIS A 63 -5.16 -8.96 -14.89
C HIS A 63 -6.71 -9.06 -14.91
N PRO A 64 -7.36 -9.29 -16.07
CA PRO A 64 -8.82 -9.26 -16.19
C PRO A 64 -9.54 -10.18 -15.19
N ARG A 65 -9.04 -11.41 -15.00
CA ARG A 65 -9.63 -12.37 -14.04
C ARG A 65 -9.60 -11.86 -12.59
N VAL A 66 -8.56 -11.13 -12.18
CA VAL A 66 -8.44 -10.58 -10.82
C VAL A 66 -9.44 -9.44 -10.63
N ARG A 67 -9.54 -8.55 -11.63
CA ARG A 67 -10.52 -7.44 -11.61
C ARG A 67 -11.96 -7.94 -11.54
N GLU A 68 -12.30 -8.96 -12.33
CA GLU A 68 -13.65 -9.54 -12.30
C GLU A 68 -13.94 -10.27 -10.98
N ALA A 69 -12.96 -10.96 -10.39
CA ALA A 69 -13.12 -11.56 -9.06
C ALA A 69 -13.35 -10.50 -7.97
N GLN A 70 -12.62 -9.38 -8.01
CA GLN A 70 -12.79 -8.28 -7.08
C GLN A 70 -14.19 -7.68 -7.14
N LYS A 71 -14.73 -7.42 -8.34
CA LYS A 71 -16.10 -6.90 -8.52
C LYS A 71 -17.13 -7.84 -7.91
N LYS A 72 -17.05 -9.13 -8.24
CA LYS A 72 -17.96 -10.15 -7.70
C LYS A 72 -17.87 -10.28 -6.18
N ALA A 73 -16.66 -10.15 -5.62
CA ALA A 73 -16.48 -10.18 -4.18
C ALA A 73 -17.15 -8.98 -3.51
N VAL A 74 -17.01 -7.78 -4.06
CA VAL A 74 -17.69 -6.57 -3.56
C VAL A 74 -19.20 -6.72 -3.65
N ASP A 75 -19.74 -7.21 -4.77
CA ASP A 75 -21.18 -7.42 -4.94
C ASP A 75 -21.75 -8.46 -3.96
N ARG A 76 -20.99 -9.52 -3.65
CA ARG A 76 -21.43 -10.60 -2.75
C ARG A 76 -21.26 -10.26 -1.26
N TRP A 77 -20.13 -9.63 -0.90
CA TRP A 77 -19.68 -9.51 0.49
C TRP A 77 -19.69 -8.08 1.03
N GLY A 78 -19.91 -7.08 0.17
CA GLY A 78 -19.80 -5.67 0.50
C GLY A 78 -18.36 -5.14 0.43
N ALA A 79 -18.21 -3.83 0.62
CA ALA A 79 -16.94 -3.13 0.47
C ALA A 79 -16.02 -3.20 1.70
N GLY A 80 -16.55 -3.55 2.87
CA GLY A 80 -15.78 -3.58 4.12
C GLY A 80 -16.58 -4.12 5.30
N LEU A 81 -15.86 -4.49 6.36
CA LEU A 81 -16.44 -5.19 7.51
C LEU A 81 -16.63 -4.31 8.76
N ALA A 82 -15.97 -3.15 8.81
CA ALA A 82 -16.02 -2.23 9.97
C ALA A 82 -15.77 -2.91 11.33
N SER A 83 -15.02 -4.01 11.37
CA SER A 83 -14.81 -4.82 12.57
C SER A 83 -13.56 -5.68 12.45
N VAL A 84 -13.03 -6.11 13.61
CA VAL A 84 -11.92 -7.07 13.69
C VAL A 84 -12.41 -8.51 13.60
N ARG A 85 -11.50 -9.44 13.30
CA ARG A 85 -11.79 -10.85 13.00
C ARG A 85 -12.66 -11.55 14.06
N PHE A 86 -12.33 -11.41 15.35
CA PHE A 86 -13.00 -12.16 16.41
C PHE A 86 -14.39 -11.64 16.80
N ILE A 87 -14.74 -10.39 16.42
CA ILE A 87 -16.04 -9.79 16.78
C ILE A 87 -17.07 -10.10 15.69
N CYS A 88 -16.95 -9.45 14.54
CA CYS A 88 -17.84 -9.66 13.39
C CYS A 88 -17.14 -9.37 12.05
N GLY A 89 -15.80 -9.43 12.02
CA GLY A 89 -14.98 -9.16 10.84
C GLY A 89 -14.50 -10.41 10.10
N THR A 90 -15.08 -11.59 10.33
CA THR A 90 -14.67 -12.81 9.62
C THR A 90 -15.76 -13.26 8.65
N LEU A 91 -15.52 -13.05 7.36
CA LEU A 91 -16.30 -13.68 6.28
C LEU A 91 -15.83 -15.12 6.01
N GLU A 92 -16.71 -15.93 5.44
CA GLU A 92 -16.38 -17.25 4.85
C GLU A 92 -15.15 -17.15 3.93
N LEU A 93 -15.11 -16.13 3.07
CA LEU A 93 -14.00 -15.85 2.14
C LEU A 93 -12.63 -15.73 2.84
N HIS A 94 -12.57 -15.26 4.10
CA HIS A 94 -11.29 -15.21 4.83
C HIS A 94 -10.80 -16.61 5.18
N LYS A 95 -11.71 -17.49 5.63
CA LYS A 95 -11.36 -18.87 5.99
C LYS A 95 -11.00 -19.70 4.76
N GLU A 96 -11.71 -19.50 3.64
CA GLU A 96 -11.36 -20.10 2.35
C GLU A 96 -9.94 -19.70 1.91
N LEU A 97 -9.62 -18.40 1.94
CA LEU A 97 -8.31 -17.90 1.56
C LEU A 97 -7.19 -18.40 2.50
N GLU A 98 -7.43 -18.44 3.81
CA GLU A 98 -6.47 -19.00 4.77
C GLU A 98 -6.15 -20.48 4.47
N ALA A 99 -7.19 -21.29 4.20
CA ALA A 99 -7.01 -22.69 3.84
C ALA A 99 -6.25 -22.85 2.50
N GLU A 100 -6.57 -22.05 1.48
CA GLU A 100 -5.87 -22.07 0.20
C GLU A 100 -4.39 -21.68 0.33
N ILE A 101 -4.07 -20.65 1.14
CA ILE A 101 -2.69 -20.23 1.40
C ILE A 101 -1.93 -21.33 2.15
N ALA A 102 -2.52 -21.91 3.20
CA ALA A 102 -1.89 -22.99 3.96
C ALA A 102 -1.57 -24.19 3.05
N ALA A 103 -2.52 -24.59 2.21
CA ALA A 103 -2.33 -25.67 1.24
C ALA A 103 -1.23 -25.34 0.21
N PHE A 104 -1.22 -24.12 -0.33
CA PHE A 104 -0.24 -23.69 -1.32
C PHE A 104 1.20 -23.75 -0.78
N PHE A 105 1.42 -23.37 0.48
CA PHE A 105 2.75 -23.39 1.11
C PHE A 105 3.10 -24.69 1.85
N GLY A 106 2.18 -25.67 1.89
CA GLY A 106 2.37 -26.89 2.67
C GLY A 106 2.55 -26.61 4.16
N ARG A 107 1.62 -25.85 4.73
CA ARG A 107 1.56 -25.49 6.16
C ARG A 107 0.26 -25.99 6.77
N GLU A 108 0.22 -26.09 8.10
CA GLU A 108 -0.95 -26.58 8.82
C GLU A 108 -2.11 -25.59 8.78
N ASP A 109 -1.82 -24.29 8.88
CA ASP A 109 -2.82 -23.22 8.83
C ASP A 109 -2.16 -21.91 8.34
N ALA A 110 -2.99 -20.90 8.05
CA ALA A 110 -2.56 -19.54 7.74
C ALA A 110 -3.46 -18.51 8.42
N ILE A 111 -2.91 -17.33 8.69
CA ILE A 111 -3.63 -16.20 9.28
C ILE A 111 -3.46 -14.95 8.42
N LEU A 112 -4.56 -14.26 8.13
CA LEU A 112 -4.54 -13.04 7.34
C LEU A 112 -4.23 -11.79 8.18
N TYR A 113 -3.39 -10.93 7.62
CA TYR A 113 -3.10 -9.57 8.08
C TYR A 113 -3.31 -8.58 6.93
N MET A 114 -3.52 -7.29 7.24
CA MET A 114 -3.72 -6.25 6.23
C MET A 114 -2.49 -6.00 5.34
N SER A 115 -1.30 -6.29 5.86
CA SER A 115 -0.04 -6.20 5.13
C SER A 115 1.00 -7.13 5.76
N CYS A 116 2.03 -7.50 5.01
CA CYS A 116 3.15 -8.29 5.55
C CYS A 116 3.92 -7.52 6.65
N TRP A 117 3.91 -6.18 6.63
CA TRP A 117 4.48 -5.37 7.71
C TRP A 117 3.74 -5.58 9.04
N ASN A 118 2.43 -5.82 9.02
CA ASN A 118 1.67 -6.10 10.25
C ASN A 118 1.77 -7.56 10.71
N ALA A 119 2.22 -8.45 9.83
CA ALA A 119 2.39 -9.87 10.15
C ALA A 119 3.73 -10.14 10.85
N ASN A 120 4.78 -9.36 10.54
CA ASN A 120 6.12 -9.46 11.13
C ASN A 120 6.23 -8.68 12.44
#